data_AF-A0A0L7K2I0-F1
#
_entry.id   AF-A0A0L7K2I0-F1
#
_cell.length_a   1.000
_cell.length_b   1.000
_cell.length_c   1.000
_cell.angle_alpha   90.00
_cell.angle_beta   90.00
_cell.angle_gamma   90.00
#
_symmetry.space_group_name_H-M   'P 1'
#
loop_
_entity.id
_entity.type
_entity.pdbx_description
1 polymer ?
#
loop_
_entity_poly.entity_id
_entity_poly.type
_entity_poly.pdbx_seq_one_letter_code
_entity_poly.pdbx_strand_id
1 'polypeptide(L)'
;MRFKPSSVLFTIYFWYVSASPNDVERTDLQILEDARLDTFNLIKKYGYRCEIHRVYTEDRYILEMHRVPHGKNQTPGPRPVVFLQHGLLSSSAEWVLMTPGKGLAYILADKGYDVWMGNARGNTYSRRHSVLKPESKAFWQFSWHEIGYYDLPAMIDYVTKETGVEKLQYVGFSQGTTVFWVMASTRPEYNDKIIAMQALAPIAY
;
A
#
# COMPACT_ATOMS: atom_id res chain seq x y z
N MET A 1 -55.45 -4.71 -28.50
CA MET A 1 -54.52 -3.57 -28.30
C MET A 1 -53.10 -4.11 -28.39
N ARG A 2 -52.33 -3.72 -29.42
CA ARG A 2 -50.93 -4.15 -29.62
C ARG A 2 -50.00 -3.15 -28.92
N PHE A 3 -49.11 -3.63 -28.07
CA PHE A 3 -48.00 -2.85 -27.50
C PHE A 3 -46.89 -2.68 -28.56
N LYS A 4 -46.44 -1.44 -28.78
CA LYS A 4 -45.19 -1.12 -29.50
C LYS A 4 -44.06 -0.98 -28.47
N PRO A 5 -42.87 -1.55 -28.68
CA PRO A 5 -41.71 -1.22 -27.88
C PRO A 5 -41.08 0.09 -28.39
N SER A 6 -40.87 1.05 -27.49
CA SER A 6 -40.04 2.24 -27.73
C SER A 6 -38.59 1.91 -27.39
N SER A 7 -37.71 1.94 -28.38
CA SER A 7 -36.26 1.92 -28.20
C SER A 7 -35.78 3.25 -27.63
N VAL A 8 -35.14 3.22 -26.46
CA VAL A 8 -34.42 4.36 -25.88
C VAL A 8 -32.99 4.30 -26.41
N LEU A 9 -32.60 5.28 -27.23
CA LEU A 9 -31.22 5.48 -27.67
C LEU A 9 -30.42 6.14 -26.53
N PHE A 10 -29.40 5.44 -26.04
CA PHE A 10 -28.35 6.05 -25.21
C PHE A 10 -27.28 6.66 -26.14
N THR A 11 -27.24 7.99 -26.22
CA THR A 11 -26.14 8.70 -26.86
C THR A 11 -25.00 8.85 -25.84
N ILE A 12 -23.89 8.13 -26.05
CA ILE A 12 -22.65 8.33 -25.30
C ILE A 12 -21.93 9.54 -25.89
N TYR A 13 -21.82 10.62 -25.13
CA TYR A 13 -20.90 11.72 -25.46
C TYR A 13 -19.47 11.27 -25.18
N PHE A 14 -18.70 10.98 -26.22
CA PHE A 14 -17.25 10.93 -26.12
C PHE A 14 -16.74 12.37 -26.07
N TRP A 15 -16.25 12.80 -24.90
CA TRP A 15 -15.38 13.96 -24.85
C TRP A 15 -14.05 13.57 -25.48
N TYR A 16 -13.75 14.18 -26.63
CA TYR A 16 -12.45 14.08 -27.28
C TYR A 16 -11.43 14.79 -26.39
N VAL A 17 -10.63 14.05 -25.64
CA VAL A 17 -9.45 14.61 -24.99
C VAL A 17 -8.40 14.79 -26.09
N SER A 18 -8.25 16.01 -26.59
CA SER A 18 -7.14 16.34 -27.48
C SER A 18 -5.86 16.45 -26.65
N ALA A 19 -5.17 15.33 -26.42
CA ALA A 19 -3.77 15.39 -25.99
C ALA A 19 -2.93 15.83 -27.18
N SER A 20 -2.11 16.88 -27.03
CA SER A 20 -1.17 17.22 -28.10
C SER A 20 -0.09 16.13 -28.21
N PRO A 21 0.50 15.91 -29.38
CA PRO A 21 1.61 14.95 -29.53
C PRO A 21 2.76 15.20 -28.52
N ASN A 22 3.02 16.47 -28.19
CA ASN A 22 4.01 16.86 -27.19
C ASN A 22 3.60 16.46 -25.76
N ASP A 23 2.30 16.44 -25.44
CA ASP A 23 1.80 15.99 -24.15
C ASP A 23 1.94 14.47 -24.00
N VAL A 24 1.71 13.73 -25.09
CA VAL A 24 1.90 12.26 -25.14
C VAL A 24 3.37 11.92 -24.96
N GLU A 25 4.27 12.54 -25.74
CA GLU A 25 5.72 12.28 -25.66
C GLU A 25 6.32 12.65 -24.29
N ARG A 26 5.84 13.76 -23.69
CA ARG A 26 6.24 14.16 -22.33
C ARG A 26 5.73 13.18 -21.26
N THR A 27 4.51 12.66 -21.43
CA THR A 27 3.93 11.66 -20.52
C THR A 27 4.71 10.34 -20.60
N ASP A 28 5.10 9.91 -21.80
CA ASP A 28 5.88 8.69 -22.00
C ASP A 28 7.26 8.77 -21.36
N LEU A 29 7.97 9.90 -21.50
CA LEU A 29 9.26 10.10 -20.84
C LEU A 29 9.15 10.06 -19.31
N GLN A 30 8.11 10.66 -18.74
CA GLN A 30 7.87 10.66 -17.31
C GLN A 30 7.55 9.24 -16.78
N ILE A 31 6.75 8.47 -17.51
CA ILE A 31 6.44 7.07 -17.18
C ILE A 31 7.71 6.21 -17.24
N LEU A 32 8.54 6.38 -18.27
CA LEU A 32 9.80 5.64 -18.41
C LEU A 32 10.81 5.99 -17.32
N GLU A 33 10.81 7.23 -16.85
CA GLU A 33 11.62 7.65 -15.72
C GLU A 33 11.10 7.03 -14.41
N ASP A 34 9.79 7.11 -14.15
CA ASP A 34 9.13 6.53 -12.98
C ASP A 34 9.35 5.02 -12.87
N ALA A 35 9.26 4.31 -14.00
CA ALA A 35 9.44 2.86 -14.05
C ALA A 35 10.84 2.37 -13.65
N ARG A 36 11.84 3.27 -13.60
CA ARG A 36 13.22 2.95 -13.19
C ARG A 36 13.49 3.24 -11.72
N LEU A 37 12.53 3.80 -10.99
CA LEU A 37 12.70 4.19 -9.59
C LEU A 37 12.08 3.16 -8.66
N ASP A 38 12.75 2.92 -7.52
CA ASP A 38 12.12 2.23 -6.40
C ASP A 38 11.07 3.14 -5.71
N THR A 39 10.27 2.56 -4.81
CA THR A 39 9.21 3.30 -4.11
C THR A 39 9.74 4.53 -3.37
N PHE A 40 10.89 4.41 -2.70
CA PHE A 40 11.49 5.52 -1.97
C PHE A 40 11.86 6.69 -2.89
N ASN A 41 12.58 6.41 -3.98
CA ASN A 41 13.03 7.42 -4.93
C ASN A 41 11.85 7.99 -5.74
N LEU A 42 10.84 7.19 -6.06
CA LEU A 42 9.62 7.66 -6.71
C LEU A 42 8.88 8.68 -5.85
N ILE A 43 8.68 8.39 -4.56
CA ILE A 43 8.03 9.30 -3.61
C ILE A 43 8.81 10.62 -3.50
N LYS A 44 10.14 10.52 -3.39
CA LYS A 44 11.02 11.71 -3.32
C LYS A 44 11.02 12.53 -4.61
N LYS A 45 11.03 11.89 -5.78
CA LYS A 45 10.89 12.57 -7.08
C LYS A 45 9.66 13.47 -7.12
N TYR A 46 8.54 12.97 -6.58
CA TYR A 46 7.29 13.71 -6.54
C TYR A 46 7.19 14.78 -5.44
N GLY A 47 8.28 15.01 -4.71
CA GLY A 47 8.45 16.09 -3.74
C GLY A 47 7.94 15.75 -2.33
N TYR A 48 7.63 14.48 -2.03
CA TYR A 48 7.19 14.07 -0.71
C TYR A 48 8.39 13.60 0.13
N ARG A 49 8.33 13.85 1.45
CA ARG A 49 9.23 13.20 2.40
C ARG A 49 8.90 11.71 2.42
N CYS A 50 9.94 10.88 2.37
CA CYS A 50 9.83 9.44 2.48
C CYS A 50 10.82 8.94 3.54
N GLU A 51 10.38 8.05 4.41
CA GLU A 51 11.21 7.38 5.41
C GLU A 51 11.20 5.87 5.14
N ILE A 52 12.33 5.22 5.40
CA ILE A 52 12.48 3.77 5.33
C ILE A 52 12.64 3.24 6.75
N HIS A 53 11.80 2.29 7.13
CA HIS A 53 11.84 1.65 8.44
C HIS A 53 12.07 0.15 8.31
N ARG A 54 12.93 -0.42 9.15
CA ARG A 54 13.21 -1.85 9.19
C ARG A 54 12.51 -2.50 10.37
N VAL A 55 11.69 -3.51 10.07
CA VAL A 55 10.90 -4.25 11.04
C VAL A 55 11.42 -5.69 11.11
N TYR A 56 11.52 -6.22 12.31
CA TYR A 56 11.98 -7.58 12.57
C TYR A 56 10.81 -8.40 13.08
N THR A 57 10.52 -9.50 12.39
CA THR A 57 9.45 -10.44 12.74
C THR A 57 9.94 -11.45 13.78
N GLU A 58 9.01 -12.07 14.50
CA GLU A 58 9.33 -13.10 15.51
C GLU A 58 10.09 -14.29 14.90
N ASP A 59 9.74 -14.68 13.68
CA ASP A 59 10.42 -15.72 12.91
C ASP A 59 11.57 -15.19 12.03
N ARG A 60 12.04 -13.98 12.34
CA ARG A 60 13.35 -13.40 11.95
C ARG A 60 13.50 -12.95 10.50
N TYR A 61 12.40 -12.79 9.76
CA TYR A 61 12.38 -11.96 8.54
C TYR A 61 12.58 -10.48 8.90
N ILE A 62 13.25 -9.78 7.99
CA ILE A 62 13.53 -8.35 8.09
C ILE A 62 12.77 -7.65 6.97
N LEU A 63 11.72 -6.94 7.35
CA LEU A 63 10.81 -6.24 6.46
C LEU A 63 11.21 -4.77 6.34
N GLU A 64 10.92 -4.18 5.20
CA GLU A 64 11.17 -2.77 4.94
C GLU A 64 9.86 -2.03 4.67
N MET A 65 9.48 -1.11 5.54
CA MET A 65 8.29 -0.27 5.36
C MET A 65 8.68 1.09 4.81
N HIS A 66 7.79 1.66 3.98
CA HIS A 66 7.90 3.03 3.52
C HIS A 66 6.88 3.90 4.25
N ARG A 67 7.28 5.11 4.64
CA ARG A 67 6.41 6.07 5.32
C ARG A 67 6.44 7.43 4.64
N VAL A 68 5.26 8.01 4.42
CA VAL A 68 5.06 9.41 4.04
C VAL A 68 4.44 10.13 5.24
N PRO A 69 5.25 10.83 6.07
CA PRO A 69 4.78 11.34 7.36
C PRO A 69 3.79 12.50 7.23
N HIS A 70 3.82 13.24 6.11
CA HIS A 70 2.89 14.32 5.83
C HIS A 70 2.93 14.72 4.34
N GLY A 71 1.86 15.38 3.87
CA GLY A 71 1.81 15.99 2.55
C GLY A 71 2.77 17.17 2.37
N LYS A 72 2.92 17.63 1.14
CA LYS A 72 3.96 18.62 0.76
C LYS A 72 3.80 19.99 1.43
N ASN A 73 2.55 20.41 1.64
CA ASN A 73 2.20 21.72 2.20
C ASN A 73 1.68 21.62 3.64
N GLN A 74 2.05 20.55 4.35
CA GLN A 74 1.59 20.25 5.70
C GLN A 74 2.74 20.44 6.70
N THR A 75 2.45 21.00 7.88
CA THR A 75 3.44 21.23 8.95
C THR A 75 3.59 20.00 9.84
N PRO A 76 4.80 19.60 10.28
CA PRO A 76 4.99 18.47 11.21
C PRO A 76 4.11 18.56 12.47
N GLY A 77 3.67 17.41 13.00
CA GLY A 77 2.77 17.32 14.17
C GLY A 77 2.01 15.99 14.25
N PRO A 78 1.24 15.75 15.33
CA PRO A 78 0.45 14.54 15.52
C PRO A 78 -0.61 14.37 14.41
N ARG A 79 -0.76 13.15 13.90
CA ARG A 79 -1.63 12.83 12.76
C ARG A 79 -2.30 11.47 12.95
N PRO A 80 -3.53 11.28 12.43
CA PRO A 80 -4.08 9.96 12.31
C PRO A 80 -3.21 9.10 11.39
N VAL A 81 -2.94 7.88 11.82
CA VAL A 81 -2.09 6.92 11.11
C VAL A 81 -2.94 6.03 10.21
N VAL A 82 -2.51 5.87 8.96
CA VAL A 82 -3.07 4.90 8.01
C VAL A 82 -1.99 3.93 7.58
N PHE A 83 -2.27 2.65 7.70
CA PHE A 83 -1.43 1.56 7.23
C PHE A 83 -1.99 0.96 5.94
N LEU A 84 -1.18 0.91 4.90
CA LEU A 84 -1.54 0.42 3.56
C LEU A 84 -0.81 -0.89 3.26
N GLN A 85 -1.56 -1.96 3.00
CA GLN A 85 -1.01 -3.30 2.72
C GLN A 85 -1.33 -3.77 1.29
N HIS A 86 -0.28 -4.00 0.51
CA HIS A 86 -0.38 -4.38 -0.90
C HIS A 86 -0.97 -5.79 -1.14
N GLY A 87 -1.32 -6.07 -2.40
CA GLY A 87 -1.83 -7.36 -2.87
C GLY A 87 -0.77 -8.42 -3.19
N LEU A 88 -1.22 -9.57 -3.72
CA LEU A 88 -0.35 -10.69 -4.10
C LEU A 88 0.67 -10.26 -5.18
N LEU A 89 1.93 -10.68 -5.03
CA LEU A 89 3.05 -10.37 -5.95
C LEU A 89 3.30 -8.86 -6.18
N SER A 90 2.91 -8.03 -5.20
CA SER A 90 3.06 -6.57 -5.26
C SER A 90 4.04 -6.05 -4.20
N SER A 91 4.07 -4.73 -4.01
CA SER A 91 4.85 -4.03 -2.98
C SER A 91 4.18 -2.72 -2.59
N SER A 92 4.80 -1.97 -1.68
CA SER A 92 4.39 -0.61 -1.32
C SER A 92 4.22 0.34 -2.51
N ALA A 93 4.84 0.05 -3.67
CA ALA A 93 4.71 0.84 -4.88
C ALA A 93 3.24 1.00 -5.34
N GLU A 94 2.40 0.00 -5.09
CA GLU A 94 0.97 -0.03 -5.47
C GLU A 94 0.22 1.25 -5.06
N TRP A 95 0.61 1.85 -3.93
CA TRP A 95 -0.06 3.03 -3.37
C TRP A 95 0.41 4.37 -3.94
N VAL A 96 1.49 4.36 -4.74
CA VAL A 96 2.16 5.59 -5.25
C VAL A 96 2.34 5.62 -6.77
N LEU A 97 2.23 4.48 -7.45
CA LEU A 97 2.45 4.37 -8.90
C LEU A 97 1.58 5.34 -9.73
N MET A 98 0.37 5.65 -9.26
CA MET A 98 -0.56 6.52 -9.99
C MET A 98 -0.21 8.01 -9.91
N THR A 99 0.95 8.39 -9.35
CA THR A 99 1.44 9.77 -9.19
C THR A 99 0.58 10.63 -8.24
N PRO A 100 1.05 11.83 -7.81
CA PRO A 100 0.29 12.70 -6.91
C PRO A 100 -1.09 13.09 -7.46
N GLY A 101 -2.09 13.13 -6.57
CA GLY A 101 -3.49 13.40 -6.92
C GLY A 101 -4.30 12.16 -7.32
N LYS A 102 -3.66 11.01 -7.57
CA LYS A 102 -4.34 9.73 -7.82
C LYS A 102 -3.82 8.58 -6.96
N GLY A 103 -2.52 8.54 -6.66
CA GLY A 103 -1.95 7.56 -5.73
C GLY A 103 -2.48 7.76 -4.32
N LEU A 104 -3.07 6.70 -3.73
CA LEU A 104 -3.76 6.78 -2.44
C LEU A 104 -2.86 7.30 -1.32
N ALA A 105 -1.59 6.90 -1.29
CA ALA A 105 -0.65 7.37 -0.28
C ALA A 105 -0.44 8.88 -0.34
N TYR A 106 -0.34 9.45 -1.55
CA TYR A 106 -0.22 10.89 -1.74
C TYR A 106 -1.49 11.63 -1.32
N ILE A 107 -2.66 11.12 -1.73
CA ILE A 107 -3.95 11.72 -1.38
C ILE A 107 -4.12 11.76 0.14
N LEU A 108 -3.82 10.66 0.84
CA LEU A 108 -3.91 10.60 2.29
C LEU A 108 -2.91 11.54 2.98
N ALA A 109 -1.65 11.56 2.53
CA ALA A 109 -0.64 12.46 3.08
C ALA A 109 -1.05 13.93 2.95
N ASP A 110 -1.54 14.34 1.78
CA ASP A 110 -2.04 15.70 1.52
C ASP A 110 -3.29 16.04 2.35
N LYS A 111 -4.10 15.03 2.69
CA LYS A 111 -5.26 15.15 3.59
C LYS A 111 -4.88 15.10 5.08
N GLY A 112 -3.59 15.08 5.41
CA GLY A 112 -3.10 15.23 6.78
C GLY A 112 -2.91 13.93 7.55
N TYR A 113 -2.91 12.78 6.88
CA TYR A 113 -2.59 11.50 7.50
C TYR A 113 -1.08 11.24 7.54
N ASP A 114 -0.64 10.47 8.53
CA ASP A 114 0.67 9.82 8.54
C ASP A 114 0.53 8.44 7.87
N VAL A 115 1.15 8.29 6.70
CA VAL A 115 0.90 7.13 5.82
C VAL A 115 2.05 6.14 5.90
N TRP A 116 1.74 4.93 6.31
CA TRP A 116 2.65 3.80 6.37
C TRP A 116 2.28 2.76 5.31
N MET A 117 3.27 2.22 4.61
CA MET A 117 3.11 1.22 3.56
C MET A 117 3.94 0.00 3.89
N GLY A 118 3.25 -1.12 4.12
CA GLY A 118 3.88 -2.40 4.43
C GLY A 118 4.47 -3.09 3.20
N ASN A 119 5.47 -3.94 3.41
CA ASN A 119 6.00 -4.86 2.40
C ASN A 119 6.10 -6.26 3.00
N ALA A 120 5.34 -7.19 2.44
CA ALA A 120 5.34 -8.58 2.87
C ALA A 120 6.69 -9.27 2.59
N ARG A 121 7.08 -10.20 3.47
CA ARG A 121 8.27 -11.04 3.31
C ARG A 121 8.36 -11.63 1.90
N GLY A 122 9.58 -11.64 1.37
CA GLY A 122 9.90 -12.20 0.05
C GLY A 122 9.72 -11.26 -1.14
N ASN A 123 9.02 -10.13 -0.99
CA ASN A 123 8.94 -9.13 -2.07
C ASN A 123 10.26 -8.36 -2.24
N THR A 124 10.31 -7.45 -3.22
CA THR A 124 11.51 -6.66 -3.58
C THR A 124 12.22 -6.00 -2.39
N TYR A 125 11.47 -5.50 -1.40
CA TYR A 125 12.01 -4.74 -0.27
C TYR A 125 12.24 -5.60 0.99
N SER A 126 11.49 -6.69 1.14
CA SER A 126 11.46 -7.53 2.34
C SER A 126 12.06 -8.92 2.10
N ARG A 127 13.17 -8.99 1.35
CA ARG A 127 13.87 -10.25 1.01
C ARG A 127 15.12 -10.51 1.86
N ARG A 128 15.00 -10.31 3.18
CA ARG A 128 16.08 -10.51 4.16
C ARG A 128 15.60 -11.29 5.36
N HIS A 129 16.51 -12.05 5.96
CA HIS A 129 16.28 -12.82 7.17
C HIS A 129 17.58 -12.87 7.97
N SER A 130 17.51 -12.95 9.30
CA SER A 130 18.70 -12.91 10.15
C SER A 130 19.59 -14.17 10.12
N VAL A 131 19.15 -15.25 9.46
CA VAL A 131 19.82 -16.56 9.45
C VAL A 131 19.73 -17.18 8.06
N LEU A 132 18.52 -17.24 7.50
CA LEU A 132 18.28 -17.84 6.20
C LEU A 132 18.70 -16.91 5.07
N LYS A 133 19.20 -17.49 3.98
CA LYS A 133 19.52 -16.75 2.76
C LYS A 133 18.44 -16.94 1.70
N PRO A 134 18.13 -15.94 0.85
CA PRO A 134 17.15 -16.06 -0.22
C PRO A 134 17.42 -17.18 -1.23
N GLU A 135 18.63 -17.72 -1.31
CA GLU A 135 18.95 -18.87 -2.17
C GLU A 135 18.48 -20.21 -1.58
N SER A 136 18.14 -20.24 -0.28
CA SER A 136 17.70 -21.45 0.41
C SER A 136 16.20 -21.68 0.26
N LYS A 137 15.78 -22.94 0.06
CA LYS A 137 14.34 -23.30 0.02
C LYS A 137 13.63 -22.93 1.33
N ALA A 138 14.32 -23.04 2.46
CA ALA A 138 13.79 -22.72 3.78
C ALA A 138 13.34 -21.24 3.90
N PHE A 139 14.05 -20.31 3.24
CA PHE A 139 13.66 -18.90 3.21
C PHE A 139 12.30 -18.67 2.53
N TRP A 140 11.86 -19.59 1.67
CA TRP A 140 10.60 -19.47 0.92
C TRP A 140 9.52 -20.41 1.45
N GLN A 141 9.73 -21.05 2.60
CA GLN A 141 8.69 -21.86 3.27
C GLN A 141 7.75 -20.95 4.07
N PHE A 142 7.01 -20.11 3.37
CA PHE A 142 5.94 -19.29 3.93
C PHE A 142 4.82 -19.11 2.92
N SER A 143 3.67 -18.65 3.39
CA SER A 143 2.49 -18.31 2.63
C SER A 143 1.90 -16.98 3.12
N TRP A 144 0.70 -16.64 2.64
CA TRP A 144 -0.09 -15.54 3.20
C TRP A 144 -0.42 -15.74 4.69
N HIS A 145 -0.36 -16.97 5.21
CA HIS A 145 -0.58 -17.24 6.62
C HIS A 145 0.50 -16.57 7.49
N GLU A 146 1.78 -16.83 7.21
CA GLU A 146 2.89 -16.24 7.96
C GLU A 146 2.95 -14.72 7.82
N ILE A 147 2.52 -14.17 6.67
CA ILE A 147 2.41 -12.72 6.50
C ILE A 147 1.37 -12.14 7.48
N GLY A 148 0.19 -12.77 7.60
CA GLY A 148 -0.81 -12.33 8.57
C GLY A 148 -0.40 -12.58 10.02
N TYR A 149 0.24 -13.71 10.30
CA TYR A 149 0.56 -14.12 11.67
C TYR A 149 1.81 -13.43 12.25
N TYR A 150 2.82 -13.15 11.43
CA TYR A 150 4.10 -12.58 11.88
C TYR A 150 4.38 -11.18 11.31
N ASP A 151 4.24 -10.98 9.99
CA ASP A 151 4.62 -9.70 9.37
C ASP A 151 3.72 -8.57 9.85
N LEU A 152 2.41 -8.74 9.72
CA LEU A 152 1.46 -7.67 9.99
C LEU A 152 1.47 -7.23 11.46
N PRO A 153 1.45 -8.13 12.46
CA PRO A 153 1.71 -7.82 13.87
C PRO A 153 2.97 -7.00 14.11
N ALA A 154 4.11 -7.45 13.57
CA ALA A 154 5.40 -6.78 13.77
C ALA A 154 5.39 -5.36 13.17
N MET A 155 4.76 -5.19 12.01
CA MET A 155 4.61 -3.88 11.37
C MET A 155 3.70 -2.96 12.18
N ILE A 156 2.53 -3.43 12.65
CA ILE A 156 1.61 -2.63 13.48
C ILE A 156 2.27 -2.20 14.79
N ASP A 157 2.99 -3.11 15.45
CA ASP A 157 3.71 -2.80 16.70
C ASP A 157 4.81 -1.78 16.49
N TYR A 158 5.54 -1.90 15.38
CA TYR A 158 6.53 -0.90 15.00
C TYR A 158 5.87 0.47 14.81
N VAL A 159 4.77 0.53 14.03
CA VAL A 159 4.09 1.80 13.73
C VAL A 159 3.52 2.45 14.99
N THR A 160 2.81 1.70 15.83
CA THR A 160 2.24 2.22 17.10
C THR A 160 3.33 2.72 18.04
N LYS A 161 4.47 2.00 18.14
CA LYS A 161 5.63 2.43 18.93
C LYS A 161 6.29 3.70 18.38
N GLU A 162 6.51 3.78 17.07
CA GLU A 162 7.19 4.92 16.44
C GLU A 162 6.34 6.20 16.49
N THR A 163 5.02 6.06 16.36
CA THR A 163 4.09 7.20 16.26
C THR A 163 3.45 7.57 17.61
N GLY A 164 3.46 6.65 18.58
CA GLY A 164 2.81 6.82 19.87
C GLY A 164 1.28 6.67 19.83
N VAL A 165 0.70 6.27 18.70
CA VAL A 165 -0.75 6.02 18.61
C VAL A 165 -1.09 4.63 19.15
N GLU A 166 -2.23 4.51 19.83
CA GLU A 166 -2.72 3.21 20.31
C GLU A 166 -3.40 2.40 19.20
N LYS A 167 -4.04 3.09 18.23
CA LYS A 167 -4.79 2.47 17.14
C LYS A 167 -4.52 3.17 15.82
N LEU A 168 -4.61 2.42 14.72
CA LEU A 168 -4.45 2.93 13.35
C LEU A 168 -5.57 2.49 12.42
N GLN A 169 -5.74 3.19 11.30
CA GLN A 169 -6.61 2.77 10.19
C GLN A 169 -5.87 1.78 9.31
N TYR A 170 -6.53 0.72 8.86
CA TYR A 170 -5.93 -0.28 7.97
C TYR A 170 -6.62 -0.31 6.61
N VAL A 171 -5.86 -0.19 5.53
CA VAL A 171 -6.34 -0.40 4.16
C VAL A 171 -5.58 -1.57 3.56
N GLY A 172 -6.31 -2.59 3.12
CA GLY A 172 -5.73 -3.75 2.44
C GLY A 172 -6.30 -3.90 1.04
N PHE A 173 -5.45 -4.25 0.07
CA PHE A 173 -5.89 -4.61 -1.28
C PHE A 173 -5.64 -6.09 -1.56
N SER A 174 -6.62 -6.81 -2.13
CA SER A 174 -6.46 -8.22 -2.56
C SER A 174 -5.92 -9.09 -1.41
N GLN A 175 -4.77 -9.75 -1.55
CA GLN A 175 -4.12 -10.51 -0.47
C GLN A 175 -3.86 -9.68 0.81
N GLY A 176 -3.69 -8.35 0.70
CA GLY A 176 -3.64 -7.46 1.86
C GLY A 176 -4.88 -7.58 2.75
N THR A 177 -6.05 -7.87 2.18
CA THR A 177 -7.26 -8.16 2.96
C THR A 177 -7.20 -9.53 3.65
N THR A 178 -6.70 -10.55 2.95
CA THR A 178 -6.53 -11.91 3.47
C THR A 178 -5.60 -11.94 4.69
N VAL A 179 -4.45 -11.28 4.62
CA VAL A 179 -3.46 -11.28 5.71
C VAL A 179 -3.99 -10.54 6.95
N PHE A 180 -4.83 -9.51 6.76
CA PHE A 180 -5.55 -8.88 7.85
C PHE A 180 -6.48 -9.87 8.55
N TRP A 181 -7.27 -10.66 7.82
CA TRP A 181 -8.18 -11.63 8.43
C TRP A 181 -7.45 -12.79 9.10
N VAL A 182 -6.31 -13.23 8.57
CA VAL A 182 -5.43 -14.17 9.28
C VAL A 182 -5.02 -13.59 10.62
N MET A 183 -4.46 -12.38 10.64
CA MET A 183 -4.07 -11.72 11.90
C MET A 183 -5.26 -11.60 12.85
N ALA A 184 -6.38 -11.04 12.38
CA ALA A 184 -7.55 -10.73 13.19
C ALA A 184 -8.20 -11.97 13.82
N SER A 185 -8.08 -13.14 13.18
CA SER A 185 -8.63 -14.40 13.66
C SER A 185 -7.64 -15.21 14.51
N THR A 186 -6.35 -15.19 14.17
CA THR A 186 -5.32 -16.01 14.84
C THR A 186 -4.60 -15.26 15.97
N ARG A 187 -4.63 -13.93 15.96
CA ARG A 187 -4.04 -13.02 16.95
C ARG A 187 -5.01 -11.90 17.31
N PRO A 188 -6.16 -12.25 17.93
CA PRO A 188 -7.28 -11.32 18.14
C PRO A 188 -6.92 -10.10 19.01
N GLU A 189 -5.83 -10.16 19.79
CA GLU A 189 -5.31 -9.01 20.54
C GLU A 189 -4.93 -7.81 19.64
N TYR A 190 -4.63 -8.04 18.36
CA TYR A 190 -4.36 -6.95 17.41
C TYR A 190 -5.62 -6.25 16.92
N ASN A 191 -6.81 -6.83 17.11
CA ASN A 191 -8.06 -6.16 16.75
C ASN A 191 -8.26 -4.87 17.56
N ASP A 192 -7.75 -4.83 18.80
CA ASP A 192 -7.81 -3.65 19.65
C ASP A 192 -6.92 -2.50 19.15
N LYS A 193 -5.97 -2.77 18.26
CA LYS A 193 -5.05 -1.79 17.63
C LYS A 193 -5.57 -1.22 16.32
N ILE A 194 -6.74 -1.65 15.86
CA ILE A 194 -7.33 -1.24 14.58
C ILE A 194 -8.56 -0.38 14.83
N ILE A 195 -8.61 0.81 14.22
CA ILE A 195 -9.78 1.69 14.28
C ILE A 195 -10.86 1.17 13.33
N ALA A 196 -10.48 0.92 12.08
CA ALA A 196 -11.31 0.29 11.07
C ALA A 196 -10.43 -0.33 9.98
N MET A 197 -10.98 -1.33 9.29
CA MET A 197 -10.37 -1.99 8.15
C MET A 197 -11.14 -1.66 6.87
N GLN A 198 -10.46 -1.09 5.88
CA GLN A 198 -10.97 -0.84 4.54
C GLN A 198 -10.45 -1.91 3.59
N ALA A 199 -11.34 -2.82 3.17
CA ALA A 199 -11.02 -3.93 2.28
C ALA A 199 -11.26 -3.56 0.80
N LEU A 200 -10.20 -3.46 0.01
CA LEU A 200 -10.26 -3.20 -1.42
C LEU A 200 -10.06 -4.52 -2.19
N ALA A 201 -11.01 -4.90 -3.04
CA ALA A 201 -11.02 -6.22 -3.71
C ALA A 201 -10.81 -7.38 -2.71
N PRO A 202 -11.71 -7.56 -1.73
CA PRO A 202 -11.55 -8.53 -0.65
C PRO A 202 -11.42 -9.99 -1.12
N ILE A 203 -10.50 -10.75 -0.51
CA ILE A 203 -10.30 -12.20 -0.76
C ILE A 203 -10.25 -12.94 0.58
N ALA A 204 -11.29 -13.72 0.87
CA ALA A 204 -11.35 -14.59 2.05
C ALA A 204 -11.53 -16.05 1.62
N TYR A 205 -11.02 -16.99 2.44
CA TYR A 205 -11.19 -18.43 2.29
C TYR A 205 -11.36 -19.06 3.67
#